data_AF-A0A511UY11-F1
#
_entry.id   AF-A0A511UY11-F1
#
_cell.length_a   1.000
_cell.length_b   1.000
_cell.length_c   1.000
_cell.angle_alpha   90.00
_cell.angle_beta   90.00
_cell.angle_gamma   90.00
#
_symmetry.space_group_name_H-M   'P 1'
#
loop_
_entity.id
_entity.type
_entity.pdbx_description
1 polymer ?
#
loop_
_entity_poly.entity_id
_entity_poly.type
_entity_poly.pdbx_seq_one_letter_code
_entity_poly.pdbx_strand_id
1 'polypeptide(L)'
;MRLNRMNRLSIDEIVDIYDKLLEEQDYELRDIVNIEERLVRKISRDRHSEYRFSLQRIKDSLIDHLVKYGSYLKTEYRKDDQLAEKTLIKALKFDKTNPIALYRLGFLAYKKRNYSRSVYFFESALKSHELNEKHRHALNSQQRYNASLYLCNSALYVAEFAQKSLAEIEGEVERENSVNLELFPLYKYIK
;
A
#
# COMPACT_ATOMS: atom_id res chain seq x y z
N MET A 1 21.67 6.27 14.84
CA MET A 1 21.48 7.51 15.64
C MET A 1 20.10 7.50 16.34
N ARG A 2 19.97 7.84 17.64
CA ARG A 2 18.66 7.83 18.34
C ARG A 2 17.71 8.92 17.80
N LEU A 3 16.53 8.53 17.29
CA LEU A 3 15.50 9.39 16.66
C LEU A 3 15.15 10.68 17.44
N ASN A 4 15.29 10.71 18.77
CA ASN A 4 14.91 11.86 19.59
C ASN A 4 15.91 13.03 19.50
N ARG A 5 17.18 12.78 19.16
CA ARG A 5 18.21 13.85 19.08
C ARG A 5 18.01 14.73 17.85
N MET A 6 17.60 14.11 16.73
CA MET A 6 17.41 14.78 15.44
C MET A 6 16.18 15.71 15.36
N ASN A 7 15.25 15.66 16.32
CA ASN A 7 14.09 16.59 16.30
C ASN A 7 14.49 18.02 16.67
N ARG A 8 15.60 18.18 17.40
CA ARG A 8 16.11 19.47 17.87
C ARG A 8 17.02 20.16 16.85
N LEU A 9 17.47 19.44 15.82
CA LEU A 9 18.39 19.96 14.82
C LEU A 9 17.70 21.00 13.92
N SER A 10 18.44 21.99 13.43
CA SER A 10 18.02 22.93 12.38
C SER A 10 17.80 22.20 11.04
N ILE A 11 17.33 22.90 10.01
CA ILE A 11 17.22 22.30 8.67
C ILE A 11 18.64 22.07 8.13
N ASP A 12 19.53 23.05 8.26
CA ASP A 12 20.92 23.02 7.81
C ASP A 12 21.69 21.84 8.42
N GLU A 13 21.57 21.64 9.74
CA GLU A 13 22.22 20.50 10.42
C GLU A 13 21.71 19.15 9.90
N ILE A 14 20.45 19.07 9.47
CA ILE A 14 19.90 17.84 8.89
C ILE A 14 20.38 17.66 7.45
N VAL A 15 20.54 18.75 6.68
CA VAL A 15 21.12 18.72 5.34
C VAL A 15 22.59 18.28 5.41
N ASP A 16 23.38 18.82 6.33
CA ASP A 16 24.78 18.39 6.52
C ASP A 16 24.90 16.90 6.84
N ILE A 17 23.98 16.36 7.65
CA ILE A 17 23.93 14.92 7.94
C ILE A 17 23.52 14.13 6.69
N TYR A 18 22.57 14.65 5.92
CA TYR A 18 22.11 14.00 4.68
C TYR A 18 23.24 13.87 3.67
N ASP A 19 23.97 14.96 3.45
CA ASP A 19 25.07 15.01 2.48
C ASP A 19 26.20 14.05 2.89
N LYS A 20 26.60 14.05 4.17
CA LYS A 20 27.57 13.07 4.70
C LYS A 20 27.12 11.62 4.51
N LEU A 21 25.85 11.34 4.77
CA LEU A 21 25.32 9.98 4.61
C LEU A 21 25.35 9.53 3.14
N LEU A 22 25.13 10.44 2.20
CA LEU A 22 25.24 10.14 0.77
C LEU A 22 26.69 9.91 0.33
N GLU A 23 27.65 10.61 0.93
CA GLU A 23 29.09 10.44 0.66
C GLU A 23 29.64 9.09 1.16
N GLU A 24 29.13 8.57 2.27
CA GLU A 24 29.62 7.34 2.91
C GLU A 24 29.38 6.05 2.09
N GLN A 25 28.59 6.10 1.00
CA GLN A 25 28.24 4.99 0.06
C GLN A 25 27.62 3.72 0.67
N ASP A 26 27.72 3.48 1.98
CA ASP A 26 27.21 2.32 2.72
C ASP A 26 26.08 2.70 3.70
N TYR A 27 25.12 3.49 3.22
CA TYR A 27 23.98 3.92 4.03
C TYR A 27 22.87 2.87 4.08
N GLU A 28 22.22 2.74 5.23
CA GLU A 28 20.94 2.04 5.29
C GLU A 28 19.84 2.89 4.65
N LEU A 29 19.08 2.34 3.70
CA LEU A 29 17.92 3.01 3.08
C LEU A 29 16.92 3.57 4.12
N ARG A 30 16.85 2.91 5.28
CA ARG A 30 16.02 3.35 6.41
C ARG A 30 16.43 4.72 6.93
N ASP A 31 17.74 4.98 7.01
CA ASP A 31 18.27 6.22 7.57
C ASP A 31 18.06 7.40 6.62
N ILE A 32 18.25 7.18 5.31
CA ILE A 32 17.89 8.16 4.28
C ILE A 32 16.41 8.53 4.36
N VAL A 33 15.51 7.53 4.36
CA VAL A 33 14.06 7.78 4.46
C VAL A 33 13.73 8.59 5.71
N ASN A 34 14.36 8.28 6.85
CA ASN A 34 14.13 9.01 8.10
C ASN A 34 14.58 10.47 8.02
N ILE A 35 15.71 10.75 7.37
CA ILE A 35 16.24 12.10 7.18
C ILE A 35 15.35 12.89 6.24
N GLU A 36 15.02 12.34 5.07
CA GLU A 36 14.18 12.99 4.07
C GLU A 36 12.77 13.28 4.63
N GLU A 37 12.17 12.35 5.38
CA GLU A 37 10.88 12.60 6.06
C GLU A 37 10.93 13.80 7.01
N ARG A 38 12.07 14.01 7.69
CA ARG A 38 12.25 15.14 8.62
C ARG A 38 12.44 16.43 7.87
N LEU A 39 13.27 16.43 6.82
CA LEU A 39 13.47 17.58 5.95
C LEU A 39 12.13 18.03 5.38
N VAL A 40 11.37 17.12 4.76
CA VAL A 40 10.04 17.42 4.23
C VAL A 40 9.13 18.00 5.31
N ARG A 41 9.11 17.42 6.51
CA ARG A 41 8.26 17.92 7.61
C ARG A 41 8.66 19.31 8.08
N LYS A 42 9.95 19.59 8.27
CA LYS A 42 10.44 20.89 8.75
C LYS A 42 10.27 21.97 7.69
N ILE A 43 10.71 21.72 6.47
CA ILE A 43 10.58 22.66 5.34
C ILE A 43 9.11 22.92 5.03
N SER A 44 8.21 21.92 5.12
CA SER A 44 6.78 22.15 4.88
C SER A 44 6.12 23.03 5.95
N ARG A 45 6.67 23.09 7.17
CA ARG A 45 6.16 23.92 8.27
C ARG A 45 6.72 25.33 8.23
N ASP A 46 7.96 25.48 7.77
CA ASP A 46 8.62 26.76 7.64
C ASP A 46 8.43 27.34 6.21
N ARG A 47 7.49 28.27 6.10
CA ARG A 47 7.18 28.94 4.82
C ARG A 47 8.32 29.83 4.31
N HIS A 48 9.25 30.24 5.15
CA HIS A 48 10.35 31.14 4.79
C HIS A 48 11.70 30.42 4.66
N SER A 49 11.71 29.09 4.84
CA SER A 49 12.91 28.28 4.65
C SER A 49 13.50 28.47 3.25
N GLU A 50 14.80 28.70 3.18
CA GLU A 50 15.56 28.78 1.93
C GLU A 50 15.47 27.50 1.09
N TYR A 51 15.26 26.36 1.75
CA TYR A 51 15.09 25.05 1.11
C TYR A 51 13.70 24.82 0.52
N ARG A 52 12.78 25.79 0.63
CA ARG A 52 11.41 25.65 0.12
C ARG A 52 11.36 25.36 -1.38
N PHE A 53 12.26 25.95 -2.16
CA PHE A 53 12.39 25.66 -3.60
C PHE A 53 12.85 24.23 -3.89
N SER A 54 13.59 23.61 -2.97
CA SER A 54 14.05 22.22 -3.06
C SER A 54 13.02 21.20 -2.55
N LEU A 55 11.94 21.65 -1.88
CA LEU A 55 10.99 20.75 -1.21
C LEU A 55 10.40 19.71 -2.15
N GLN A 56 10.04 20.08 -3.38
CA GLN A 56 9.46 19.13 -4.32
C GLN A 56 10.49 18.05 -4.71
N ARG A 57 11.73 18.45 -5.00
CA ARG A 57 12.81 17.51 -5.33
C ARG A 57 13.09 16.54 -4.18
N ILE A 58 13.08 17.03 -2.93
CA ILE A 58 13.27 16.19 -1.74
C ILE A 58 12.10 15.21 -1.58
N LYS A 59 10.86 15.62 -1.87
CA LYS A 59 9.70 14.71 -1.87
C LYS A 59 9.82 13.64 -2.94
N ASP A 60 10.26 13.99 -4.14
CA ASP A 60 10.45 13.03 -5.23
C ASP A 60 11.51 11.99 -4.86
N SER A 61 12.64 12.43 -4.30
CA SER A 61 13.69 11.55 -3.76
C SER A 61 13.14 10.64 -2.65
N LEU A 62 12.36 11.19 -1.72
CA LEU A 62 11.73 10.42 -0.66
C LEU A 62 10.79 9.34 -1.20
N ILE A 63 10.01 9.63 -2.25
CA ILE A 63 9.16 8.62 -2.89
C ILE A 63 10.03 7.48 -3.45
N ASP A 64 11.10 7.81 -4.18
CA ASP A 64 12.02 6.85 -4.77
C ASP A 64 12.61 5.91 -3.68
N HIS A 65 13.10 6.50 -2.57
CA HIS A 65 13.66 5.74 -1.45
C HIS A 65 12.63 4.92 -0.69
N LEU A 66 11.41 5.43 -0.48
CA LEU A 66 10.31 4.68 0.15
C LEU A 66 9.91 3.46 -0.68
N VAL A 67 9.79 3.62 -2.01
CA VAL A 67 9.48 2.51 -2.92
C VAL A 67 10.60 1.46 -2.91
N LYS A 68 11.86 1.90 -2.98
CA LYS A 68 13.03 1.02 -2.96
C LYS A 68 13.14 0.26 -1.63
N TYR A 69 12.99 0.97 -0.51
CA TYR A 69 13.06 0.38 0.82
C TYR A 69 11.90 -0.59 1.08
N GLY A 70 10.67 -0.19 0.75
CA GLY A 70 9.49 -1.05 0.85
C GLY A 70 9.62 -2.32 -0.01
N SER A 71 10.25 -2.24 -1.18
CA SER A 71 10.54 -3.40 -2.03
C SER A 71 11.62 -4.30 -1.43
N TYR A 72 12.70 -3.73 -0.88
CA TYR A 72 13.78 -4.48 -0.22
C TYR A 72 13.29 -5.27 0.99
N LEU A 73 12.38 -4.71 1.80
CA LEU A 73 11.80 -5.37 2.98
C LEU A 73 11.00 -6.65 2.66
N LYS A 74 10.59 -6.84 1.40
CA LYS A 74 9.93 -8.06 0.92
C LYS A 74 10.89 -9.18 0.56
N THR A 75 12.18 -8.87 0.39
CA THR A 75 13.20 -9.87 0.01
C THR A 75 13.50 -10.80 1.17
N GLU A 76 14.03 -11.99 0.85
CA GLU A 76 14.29 -13.06 1.81
C GLU A 76 15.20 -12.65 2.97
N TYR A 77 16.01 -11.61 2.77
CA TYR A 77 17.01 -11.15 3.73
C TYR A 77 16.45 -10.35 4.91
N ARG A 78 15.27 -9.70 4.79
CA ARG A 78 14.67 -8.94 5.91
C ARG A 78 13.18 -9.20 6.16
N LYS A 79 12.45 -9.90 5.25
CA LYS A 79 11.01 -10.29 5.30
C LYS A 79 10.20 -9.64 6.44
N ASP A 80 9.96 -8.33 6.34
CA ASP A 80 9.05 -7.60 7.23
C ASP A 80 7.91 -6.99 6.42
N ASP A 81 6.88 -7.81 6.18
CA ASP A 81 5.71 -7.42 5.39
C ASP A 81 4.94 -6.26 6.02
N GLN A 82 4.97 -6.11 7.35
CA GLN A 82 4.27 -5.03 8.05
C GLN A 82 4.99 -3.70 7.84
N LEU A 83 6.32 -3.70 7.97
CA LEU A 83 7.11 -2.51 7.71
C LEU A 83 7.09 -2.16 6.22
N ALA A 84 7.13 -3.16 5.32
CA ALA A 84 6.99 -2.96 3.88
C ALA A 84 5.65 -2.27 3.56
N GLU A 85 4.53 -2.75 4.10
CA GLU A 85 3.21 -2.13 3.90
C GLU A 85 3.19 -0.69 4.41
N LYS A 86 3.67 -0.44 5.64
CA LYS A 86 3.72 0.93 6.20
C LYS A 86 4.58 1.87 5.35
N THR A 87 5.69 1.38 4.82
CA THR A 87 6.63 2.15 4.00
C THR A 87 6.01 2.50 2.65
N LEU A 88 5.37 1.54 1.98
CA LEU A 88 4.71 1.77 0.70
C LEU A 88 3.47 2.68 0.84
N ILE A 89 2.71 2.56 1.93
CA ILE A 89 1.61 3.48 2.23
C ILE A 89 2.13 4.91 2.42
N LYS A 90 3.32 5.10 3.02
CA LYS A 90 3.94 6.43 3.13
C LYS A 90 4.26 7.01 1.75
N ALA A 91 4.77 6.20 0.80
CA ALA A 91 5.01 6.66 -0.57
C ALA A 91 3.71 7.20 -1.20
N LEU A 92 2.60 6.49 -0.99
CA LEU A 92 1.27 6.90 -1.48
C LEU A 92 0.73 8.19 -0.84
N LYS A 93 1.26 8.64 0.30
CA LYS A 93 0.90 9.95 0.86
C LYS A 93 1.49 11.11 0.06
N PHE A 94 2.63 10.89 -0.59
CA PHE A 94 3.31 11.89 -1.42
C PHE A 94 2.91 11.77 -2.89
N ASP A 95 2.71 10.55 -3.38
CA ASP A 95 2.24 10.26 -4.73
C ASP A 95 1.13 9.19 -4.67
N LYS A 96 -0.12 9.66 -4.64
CA LYS A 96 -1.31 8.81 -4.44
C LYS A 96 -1.51 7.78 -5.56
N THR A 97 -0.99 8.06 -6.75
CA THR A 97 -1.16 7.25 -7.95
C THR A 97 0.13 6.53 -8.33
N ASN A 98 1.06 6.35 -7.38
CA ASN A 98 2.33 5.69 -7.64
C ASN A 98 2.11 4.23 -8.09
N PRO A 99 2.34 3.88 -9.38
CA PRO A 99 1.92 2.58 -9.90
C PRO A 99 2.67 1.42 -9.23
N ILE A 100 3.98 1.56 -9.02
CA ILE A 100 4.78 0.50 -8.40
C ILE A 100 4.44 0.30 -6.92
N ALA A 101 4.18 1.36 -6.15
CA ALA A 101 3.79 1.22 -4.75
C ALA A 101 2.45 0.48 -4.61
N LEU A 102 1.46 0.85 -5.44
CA LEU A 102 0.17 0.17 -5.51
C LEU A 102 0.35 -1.31 -5.89
N TYR A 103 1.11 -1.60 -6.94
CA TYR A 103 1.44 -2.97 -7.37
C TYR A 103 2.06 -3.79 -6.22
N ARG A 104 3.03 -3.22 -5.49
CA ARG A 104 3.70 -3.92 -4.39
C ARG A 104 2.78 -4.16 -3.20
N LEU A 105 1.87 -3.23 -2.89
CA LEU A 105 0.83 -3.38 -1.87
C LEU A 105 -0.19 -4.45 -2.24
N GLY A 106 -0.53 -4.59 -3.52
CA GLY A 106 -1.40 -5.66 -4.03
C GLY A 106 -0.90 -7.05 -3.65
N PHE A 107 0.39 -7.30 -3.80
CA PHE A 107 1.03 -8.55 -3.36
C PHE A 107 1.04 -8.76 -1.85
N LEU A 108 1.22 -7.68 -1.06
CA LEU A 108 1.19 -7.78 0.40
C LEU A 108 -0.23 -8.13 0.88
N ALA A 109 -1.25 -7.52 0.28
CA ALA A 109 -2.65 -7.87 0.54
C ALA A 109 -2.97 -9.31 0.11
N TYR A 110 -2.50 -9.72 -1.08
CA TYR A 110 -2.67 -11.08 -1.59
C TYR A 110 -2.07 -12.12 -0.64
N LYS A 111 -0.83 -11.92 -0.19
CA LYS A 111 -0.15 -12.81 0.76
C LYS A 111 -0.90 -12.94 2.09
N LYS A 112 -1.55 -11.87 2.53
CA LYS A 112 -2.41 -11.84 3.73
C LYS A 112 -3.81 -12.41 3.48
N ARG A 113 -4.09 -12.95 2.29
CA ARG A 113 -5.41 -13.42 1.84
C ARG A 113 -6.51 -12.36 1.92
N ASN A 114 -6.12 -11.08 1.94
CA ASN A 114 -7.07 -9.99 1.85
C ASN A 114 -7.30 -9.67 0.37
N TYR A 115 -8.08 -10.53 -0.29
CA TYR A 115 -8.28 -10.47 -1.74
C TYR A 115 -9.02 -9.19 -2.16
N SER A 116 -9.93 -8.66 -1.35
CA SER A 116 -10.61 -7.38 -1.63
C SER A 116 -9.62 -6.21 -1.70
N ARG A 117 -8.70 -6.08 -0.73
CA ARG A 117 -7.63 -5.06 -0.81
C ARG A 117 -6.65 -5.34 -1.94
N SER A 118 -6.40 -6.61 -2.25
CA SER A 118 -5.53 -7.00 -3.35
C SER A 118 -6.09 -6.54 -4.71
N VAL A 119 -7.39 -6.77 -4.96
CA VAL A 119 -8.12 -6.25 -6.12
C VAL A 119 -7.94 -4.75 -6.25
N TYR A 120 -8.29 -4.00 -5.19
CA TYR A 120 -8.18 -2.54 -5.17
C TYR A 120 -6.78 -2.05 -5.59
N PHE A 121 -5.73 -2.64 -5.01
CA PHE A 121 -4.37 -2.21 -5.27
C PHE A 121 -3.88 -2.56 -6.67
N PHE A 122 -4.18 -3.77 -7.18
CA PHE A 122 -3.77 -4.16 -8.53
C PHE A 122 -4.51 -3.36 -9.60
N GLU A 123 -5.82 -3.18 -9.45
CA GLU A 123 -6.62 -2.34 -10.35
C GLU A 123 -6.11 -0.90 -10.35
N SER A 124 -5.87 -0.31 -9.17
CA SER A 124 -5.35 1.05 -9.04
C SER A 124 -3.96 1.19 -9.67
N ALA A 125 -3.10 0.16 -9.57
CA ALA A 125 -1.77 0.18 -10.16
C ALA A 125 -1.82 0.19 -11.70
N LEU A 126 -2.70 -0.63 -12.29
CA LEU A 126 -2.93 -0.68 -13.73
C LEU A 126 -3.52 0.63 -14.25
N LYS A 127 -4.57 1.14 -13.61
CA LYS A 127 -5.21 2.41 -13.97
C LYS A 127 -4.25 3.59 -13.86
N SER A 128 -3.43 3.63 -12.81
CA SER A 128 -2.44 4.70 -12.65
C SER A 128 -1.35 4.66 -13.71
N HIS A 129 -0.98 3.45 -14.18
CA HIS A 129 -0.05 3.30 -15.28
C HIS A 129 -0.66 3.76 -16.61
N GLU A 130 -1.90 3.38 -16.92
CA GLU A 130 -2.60 3.81 -18.14
C GLU A 130 -2.77 5.33 -18.21
N LEU A 131 -3.08 5.97 -17.08
CA LEU A 131 -3.22 7.43 -17.01
C LEU A 131 -1.88 8.16 -17.18
N ASN A 132 -0.75 7.52 -16.85
CA ASN A 132 0.57 8.12 -16.96
C ASN A 132 1.65 7.07 -17.21
N GLU A 133 1.77 6.64 -18.47
CA GLU A 133 2.75 5.62 -18.87
C GLU A 133 4.20 6.06 -18.66
N LYS A 134 4.44 7.39 -18.69
CA LYS A 134 5.76 8.01 -18.50
C LYS A 134 6.04 8.36 -17.04
N HIS A 135 5.21 7.90 -16.10
CA HIS A 135 5.47 8.07 -14.69
C HIS A 135 6.84 7.49 -14.32
N ARG A 136 7.62 8.18 -13.47
CA ARG A 136 8.96 7.71 -13.03
C ARG A 136 8.94 6.27 -12.51
N HIS A 137 7.84 5.90 -11.89
CA HIS A 137 7.58 4.58 -11.32
C HIS A 137 6.57 3.74 -12.11
N ALA A 138 6.51 3.93 -13.42
CA ALA A 138 5.65 3.16 -14.30
C ALA A 138 5.95 1.65 -14.18
N LEU A 139 4.91 0.83 -14.34
CA LEU A 139 5.05 -0.62 -14.36
C LEU A 139 5.70 -1.06 -15.67
N ASN A 140 6.63 -2.01 -15.59
CA ASN A 140 7.12 -2.70 -16.78
C ASN A 140 6.12 -3.77 -17.25
N SER A 141 6.33 -4.32 -18.45
CA SER A 141 5.43 -5.30 -19.06
C SER A 141 5.16 -6.54 -18.19
N GLN A 142 6.19 -7.07 -17.53
CA GLN A 142 6.05 -8.21 -16.63
C GLN A 142 5.22 -7.87 -15.39
N GLN A 143 5.41 -6.68 -14.83
CA GLN A 143 4.66 -6.21 -13.67
C GLN A 143 3.19 -5.99 -14.03
N ARG A 144 2.89 -5.45 -15.22
CA ARG A 144 1.50 -5.34 -15.69
C ARG A 144 0.85 -6.69 -15.86
N TYR A 145 1.53 -7.62 -16.54
CA TYR A 145 1.04 -8.99 -16.69
C TYR A 145 0.74 -9.63 -15.33
N ASN A 146 1.67 -9.53 -14.39
CA ASN A 146 1.48 -10.03 -13.03
C ASN A 146 0.33 -9.31 -12.31
N ALA A 147 0.21 -7.99 -12.42
CA ALA A 147 -0.87 -7.24 -11.81
C ALA A 147 -2.24 -7.73 -12.30
N SER A 148 -2.39 -7.91 -13.63
CA SER A 148 -3.61 -8.44 -14.24
C SER A 148 -3.91 -9.87 -13.79
N LEU A 149 -2.90 -10.76 -13.76
CA LEU A 149 -3.07 -12.14 -13.30
C LEU A 149 -3.56 -12.21 -11.85
N TYR A 150 -2.90 -11.48 -10.94
CA TYR A 150 -3.26 -11.50 -9.53
C TYR A 150 -4.54 -10.71 -9.23
N LEU A 151 -4.89 -9.72 -10.05
CA LEU A 151 -6.19 -9.08 -10.04
C LEU A 151 -7.30 -10.10 -10.36
N CYS A 152 -7.18 -10.83 -11.47
CA CYS A 152 -8.14 -11.88 -11.84
C CYS A 152 -8.29 -12.93 -10.75
N ASN A 153 -7.18 -13.46 -10.24
CA ASN A 153 -7.20 -14.46 -9.16
C ASN A 153 -7.87 -13.92 -7.90
N SER A 154 -7.56 -12.70 -7.49
CA SER A 154 -8.17 -12.08 -6.30
C SER A 154 -9.66 -11.84 -6.48
N ALA A 155 -10.08 -11.38 -7.67
CA ALA A 155 -11.48 -11.17 -7.99
C ALA A 155 -12.27 -12.49 -7.96
N LEU A 156 -11.69 -13.59 -8.46
CA LEU A 156 -12.29 -14.92 -8.38
C LEU A 156 -12.50 -15.37 -6.93
N TYR A 157 -11.50 -15.21 -6.06
CA TYR A 157 -11.67 -15.51 -4.63
C TYR A 157 -12.77 -14.69 -3.96
N VAL A 158 -12.88 -13.40 -4.30
CA VAL A 158 -13.94 -12.53 -3.77
C VAL A 158 -15.32 -12.98 -4.27
N ALA A 159 -15.44 -13.31 -5.56
CA ALA A 159 -16.69 -13.80 -6.15
C ALA A 159 -17.13 -15.14 -5.55
N GLU A 160 -16.20 -16.08 -5.40
CA GLU A 160 -16.47 -17.39 -4.76
C GLU A 160 -16.94 -17.21 -3.31
N PHE A 161 -16.28 -16.33 -2.54
CA PHE A 161 -16.69 -16.02 -1.18
C PHE A 161 -18.09 -15.41 -1.11
N ALA A 162 -18.40 -14.45 -1.99
CA ALA A 162 -19.71 -13.84 -2.07
C ALA A 162 -20.80 -14.85 -2.44
N GLN A 163 -20.52 -15.75 -3.39
CA GLN A 163 -21.44 -16.82 -3.79
C GLN A 163 -21.74 -17.79 -2.63
N LYS A 164 -20.71 -18.23 -1.89
CA LYS A 164 -20.88 -19.09 -0.71
C LYS A 164 -21.72 -18.40 0.36
N SER A 165 -21.41 -17.15 0.65
CA SER A 165 -22.16 -16.35 1.64
C SER A 165 -23.64 -16.20 1.24
N LEU A 166 -23.93 -16.02 -0.05
CA LEU A 166 -25.31 -15.94 -0.54
C LEU A 166 -26.06 -17.27 -0.36
N ALA A 167 -25.44 -18.38 -0.72
CA ALA A 167 -26.06 -19.71 -0.59
C ALA A 167 -26.35 -20.08 0.88
N GLU A 168 -25.49 -19.66 1.82
CA GLU A 168 -25.72 -19.82 3.26
C GLU A 168 -26.97 -19.05 3.72
N ILE A 169 -27.11 -17.79 3.31
CA ILE A 169 -28.27 -16.95 3.62
C ILE A 169 -29.55 -17.54 3.02
N GLU A 170 -29.53 -17.98 1.76
CA GLU A 170 -30.68 -18.61 1.12
C GLU A 170 -31.16 -19.84 1.90
N GLY A 171 -30.23 -20.70 2.34
CA GLY A 171 -30.55 -21.87 3.15
C GLY A 171 -31.05 -21.55 4.57
N GLU A 172 -30.71 -20.39 5.13
CA GLU A 172 -31.29 -19.89 6.39
C GLU A 172 -32.72 -19.39 6.19
N VAL A 173 -32.97 -18.61 5.13
CA VAL A 173 -34.30 -18.10 4.79
C VAL A 173 -35.27 -19.25 4.49
N GLU A 174 -34.84 -20.28 3.76
CA GLU A 174 -35.67 -21.46 3.51
C GLU A 174 -36.05 -22.20 4.80
N ARG A 175 -35.12 -22.31 5.76
CA ARG A 175 -35.37 -22.93 7.07
C ARG A 175 -36.34 -22.11 7.93
N GLU A 176 -36.19 -20.79 7.95
CA GLU A 176 -37.14 -19.92 8.68
C GLU A 176 -38.55 -20.00 8.07
N ASN A 177 -38.65 -20.03 6.75
CA ASN A 177 -39.92 -20.19 6.05
C ASN A 177 -40.57 -21.55 6.32
N SER A 178 -39.80 -22.64 6.36
CA SER A 178 -40.34 -23.97 6.65
C SER A 178 -40.81 -24.11 8.10
N VAL A 179 -40.06 -23.57 9.08
CA VAL A 179 -40.47 -23.53 10.48
C VAL A 179 -41.74 -22.70 10.67
N ASN A 180 -41.87 -21.57 9.97
CA ASN A 180 -43.09 -20.78 10.00
C ASN A 180 -44.30 -21.53 9.42
N LEU A 181 -44.11 -22.33 8.36
CA LEU A 181 -45.18 -23.15 7.78
C LEU A 181 -45.69 -24.22 8.76
N GLU A 182 -44.81 -24.85 9.54
CA GLU A 182 -45.20 -25.84 10.57
C GLU A 182 -46.00 -25.25 11.73
N LEU A 183 -45.89 -23.94 11.97
CA LEU A 183 -46.62 -23.21 13.02
C LEU A 183 -48.04 -22.80 12.60
N PHE A 184 -48.41 -22.94 11.33
CA PHE A 184 -49.77 -22.59 10.90
C PHE A 184 -50.81 -23.64 11.31
N PRO A 185 -51.98 -23.24 11.84
CA PRO A 185 -53.03 -24.16 12.31
C PRO A 185 -53.52 -25.17 11.27
N LEU A 186 -53.32 -24.89 9.98
CA LEU A 186 -53.76 -25.70 8.86
C LEU A 186 -52.73 -26.73 8.37
N TYR A 187 -51.46 -26.63 8.81
CA TYR A 187 -50.38 -27.53 8.37
C TYR A 187 -50.66 -29.01 8.69
N LYS A 188 -51.44 -29.26 9.75
CA LYS A 188 -51.87 -30.59 10.21
C LYS A 188 -52.79 -31.34 9.22
N TYR A 189 -53.30 -30.64 8.20
CA TYR A 189 -54.27 -31.19 7.23
C TYR A 189 -53.66 -31.48 5.84
N ILE A 190 -52.35 -31.30 5.66
CA ILE A 190 -51.67 -31.46 4.35
C ILE A 190 -50.75 -32.71 4.31
N LYS A 191 -50.78 -33.57 5.34
CA LYS A 191 -50.08 -34.87 5.34
C LYS A 191 -50.97 -36.01 4.88
#